data_AF-A0A6A0R144-F1
#
_entry.id   AF-A0A6A0R144-F1
#
_cell.length_a   1.000
_cell.length_b   1.000
_cell.length_c   1.000
_cell.angle_alpha   90.00
_cell.angle_beta   90.00
_cell.angle_gamma   90.00
#
_symmetry.space_group_name_H-M   'P 1'
#
loop_
_entity.id
_entity.type
_entity.pdbx_description
1 polymer ?
#
loop_
_entity_poly.entity_id
_entity_poly.type
_entity_poly.pdbx_seq_one_letter_code
_entity_poly.pdbx_strand_id
1 'polypeptide(L)'
;MKYILIPIITLLLFSCKAKKELTNETNKSQNEIAEQTDNQETTVNTIGDLSDNSKTSLDWVGSYSGVLPCADCEGIKTTMTLNSDLTFMLTSQYLGKSNEIFTVSGPFEWDSQGRYITLKHEIGDHYNYLVGENILKQLGRNAEMITSELSEYYNLYKIKNPLVGKYWKLVELDGLAIEQTEEMKEPHIRFTSDMQVNGTGGCNSFFATYTSEAKLQLRFGHFGMTEMACHFDNYDQALVDALSLTSNYVIVGEDELRLQVGKRMPHARFKAVYF
;
A
#
# COMPACT_ATOMS: atom_id res chain seq x y z
N MET A 1 -8.36 31.87 55.03
CA MET A 1 -7.91 30.91 56.06
C MET A 1 -9.05 29.96 56.39
N LYS A 2 -8.95 28.70 55.94
CA LYS A 2 -9.66 27.52 56.43
C LYS A 2 -8.84 26.32 55.96
N TYR A 3 -8.04 25.77 56.87
CA TYR A 3 -7.22 24.58 56.64
C TYR A 3 -8.07 23.35 56.97
N ILE A 4 -8.13 22.38 56.06
CA ILE A 4 -8.67 21.05 56.32
C ILE A 4 -7.52 20.05 56.12
N LEU A 5 -7.04 19.52 57.24
CA LEU A 5 -6.21 18.33 57.38
C LEU A 5 -7.09 17.08 57.33
N ILE A 6 -6.61 15.96 56.76
CA ILE A 6 -6.86 14.54 57.16
C ILE A 6 -6.13 13.60 56.16
N PRO A 7 -5.68 12.40 56.59
CA PRO A 7 -4.25 12.03 56.56
C PRO A 7 -3.84 10.88 55.62
N ILE A 8 -2.52 10.78 55.50
CA ILE A 8 -1.69 9.73 54.91
C ILE A 8 -1.84 8.42 55.69
N ILE A 9 -2.12 7.31 54.99
CA ILE A 9 -1.96 5.94 55.51
C ILE A 9 -1.00 5.22 54.57
N THR A 10 0.16 4.85 55.12
CA THR A 10 1.24 4.09 54.49
C THR A 10 1.34 2.69 55.08
N LEU A 11 1.75 1.75 54.21
CA LEU A 11 2.47 0.50 54.47
C LEU A 11 1.70 -0.71 55.04
N LEU A 12 1.74 -1.83 54.31
CA LEU A 12 2.63 -2.95 54.66
C LEU A 12 2.77 -3.94 53.49
N LEU A 13 4.03 -4.27 53.20
CA LEU A 13 4.50 -5.30 52.27
C LEU A 13 4.38 -6.68 52.93
N PHE A 14 3.95 -7.69 52.18
CA PHE A 14 4.24 -9.09 52.49
C PHE A 14 5.10 -9.72 51.39
N SER A 15 6.31 -10.09 51.81
CA SER A 15 7.31 -10.85 51.08
C SER A 15 7.07 -12.35 51.33
N CYS A 16 7.18 -13.16 50.29
CA CYS A 16 7.53 -14.57 50.44
C CYS A 16 8.53 -14.96 49.34
N LYS A 17 9.74 -15.31 49.76
CA LYS A 17 10.74 -16.03 48.97
C LYS A 17 10.84 -17.43 49.55
N ALA A 18 10.79 -18.45 48.70
CA ALA A 18 11.43 -19.73 48.94
C ALA A 18 12.13 -20.19 47.66
N LYS A 19 13.44 -20.39 47.80
CA LYS A 19 14.42 -20.84 46.80
C LYS A 19 14.52 -22.36 46.89
N LYS A 20 14.66 -23.06 45.76
CA LYS A 20 15.47 -24.29 45.69
C LYS A 20 16.09 -24.45 44.31
N GLU A 21 17.29 -25.01 44.34
CA GLU A 21 18.37 -24.85 43.38
C GLU A 21 18.37 -25.87 42.24
N LEU A 22 18.97 -25.38 41.14
CA LEU A 22 19.81 -26.05 40.14
C LEU A 22 20.30 -27.48 40.48
N THR A 23 20.26 -28.39 39.49
CA THR A 23 21.48 -29.09 39.04
C THR A 23 21.28 -29.83 37.72
N ASN A 24 22.35 -29.76 36.94
CA ASN A 24 22.55 -30.22 35.58
C ASN A 24 22.83 -31.73 35.49
N GLU A 25 22.41 -32.25 34.34
CA GLU A 25 23.13 -33.12 33.40
C GLU A 25 23.77 -34.46 33.83
N THR A 26 23.67 -35.34 32.83
CA THR A 26 24.64 -36.35 32.38
C THR A 26 24.53 -37.75 32.97
N ASN A 27 24.26 -38.72 32.08
CA ASN A 27 25.27 -39.74 31.81
C ASN A 27 25.17 -40.26 30.36
N LYS A 28 26.25 -39.95 29.61
CA LYS A 28 27.03 -40.81 28.70
C LYS A 28 26.88 -42.33 28.99
N SER A 29 27.10 -43.28 28.09
CA SER A 29 27.64 -43.36 26.73
C SER A 29 27.73 -44.87 26.37
N GLN A 30 28.07 -45.16 25.10
CA GLN A 30 28.79 -46.35 24.55
C GLN A 30 27.89 -47.33 23.77
N ASN A 31 27.97 -47.32 22.42
CA ASN A 31 28.89 -48.04 21.50
C ASN A 31 28.37 -49.47 21.24
N GLU A 32 28.37 -50.10 20.05
CA GLU A 32 29.03 -49.93 18.74
C GLU A 32 28.32 -50.81 17.68
N ILE A 33 28.25 -50.33 16.44
CA ILE A 33 28.45 -50.94 15.09
C ILE A 33 27.92 -52.37 14.78
N ALA A 34 27.03 -52.50 13.77
CA ALA A 34 27.35 -53.13 12.47
C ALA A 34 26.17 -53.21 11.47
N GLU A 35 26.46 -52.73 10.25
CA GLU A 35 26.01 -53.16 8.90
C GLU A 35 24.60 -52.97 8.34
N GLN A 36 24.63 -52.68 7.04
CA GLN A 36 23.61 -52.15 6.13
C GLN A 36 22.48 -53.13 5.84
N THR A 37 21.25 -52.62 5.65
CA THR A 37 20.45 -53.01 4.48
C THR A 37 19.50 -51.87 4.09
N ASP A 38 19.51 -51.59 2.80
CA ASP A 38 18.57 -50.80 2.00
C ASP A 38 17.10 -51.08 2.36
N ASN A 39 16.32 -50.04 2.65
CA ASN A 39 14.91 -49.94 2.27
C ASN A 39 14.31 -48.56 2.63
N GLN A 40 13.83 -47.91 1.57
CA GLN A 40 12.81 -46.86 1.50
C GLN A 40 12.20 -46.35 2.81
N GLU A 41 12.50 -45.09 3.14
CA GLU A 41 11.53 -44.19 3.76
C GLU A 41 11.24 -43.04 2.79
N THR A 42 10.03 -43.08 2.24
CA THR A 42 9.36 -41.89 1.71
C THR A 42 9.25 -40.91 2.87
N THR A 43 10.27 -40.05 3.02
CA THR A 43 10.17 -38.85 3.83
C THR A 43 9.13 -37.99 3.13
N VAL A 44 7.89 -38.09 3.59
CA VAL A 44 6.92 -37.02 3.46
C VAL A 44 7.54 -35.85 4.23
N ASN A 45 8.39 -35.09 3.54
CA ASN A 45 8.81 -33.78 3.97
C ASN A 45 7.55 -32.91 3.89
N THR A 46 6.74 -32.94 4.95
CA THR A 46 5.83 -31.86 5.30
C THR A 46 6.68 -30.64 5.65
N ILE A 47 7.23 -30.01 4.62
CA ILE A 47 7.55 -28.58 4.60
C ILE A 47 6.65 -27.99 3.52
N GLY A 48 5.35 -28.14 3.73
CA GLY A 48 4.33 -27.46 2.98
C GLY A 48 3.50 -26.68 3.99
N ASP A 49 3.35 -25.39 3.71
CA ASP A 49 2.23 -24.58 4.15
C ASP A 49 2.35 -23.84 5.49
N LEU A 50 3.14 -22.76 5.51
CA LEU A 50 3.09 -21.71 6.53
C LEU A 50 3.36 -20.29 5.97
N SER A 51 3.12 -20.02 4.68
CA SER A 51 3.59 -18.75 4.08
C SER A 51 2.59 -17.97 3.23
N ASP A 52 1.43 -18.53 2.88
CA ASP A 52 0.46 -17.84 2.02
C ASP A 52 -0.67 -17.24 2.87
N ASN A 53 -0.70 -15.92 2.95
CA ASN A 53 -1.76 -15.17 3.62
C ASN A 53 -2.02 -13.86 2.87
N SER A 54 -3.05 -13.11 3.26
CA SER A 54 -3.40 -11.86 2.57
C SER A 54 -2.24 -10.88 2.47
N LYS A 55 -1.40 -10.78 3.51
CA LYS A 55 -0.23 -9.89 3.52
C LYS A 55 0.83 -10.26 2.48
N THR A 56 1.08 -11.56 2.28
CA THR A 56 2.16 -12.05 1.39
C THR A 56 1.69 -12.37 -0.01
N SER A 57 0.42 -12.77 -0.18
CA SER A 57 -0.12 -13.26 -1.45
C SER A 57 -0.87 -12.21 -2.27
N LEU A 58 -1.38 -11.14 -1.64
CA LEU A 58 -2.22 -10.15 -2.34
C LEU A 58 -1.46 -8.87 -2.67
N ASP A 59 -1.77 -8.28 -3.83
CA ASP A 59 -1.45 -6.87 -4.11
C ASP A 59 -2.43 -5.99 -3.32
N TRP A 60 -2.18 -5.82 -2.01
CA TRP A 60 -3.05 -5.03 -1.13
C TRP A 60 -2.73 -3.52 -1.15
N VAL A 61 -1.58 -3.11 -1.68
CA VAL A 61 -1.20 -1.70 -1.75
C VAL A 61 -2.10 -0.97 -2.73
N GLY A 62 -2.56 0.23 -2.36
CA GLY A 62 -3.36 1.11 -3.21
C GLY A 62 -4.56 1.71 -2.49
N SER A 63 -5.45 2.31 -3.28
CA SER A 63 -6.64 2.98 -2.77
C SER A 63 -7.90 2.13 -2.92
N TYR A 64 -8.79 2.19 -1.94
CA TYR A 64 -10.06 1.48 -1.85
C TYR A 64 -11.16 2.48 -1.54
N SER A 65 -12.35 2.30 -2.10
CA SER A 65 -13.48 3.20 -1.83
C SER A 65 -14.80 2.46 -1.69
N GLY A 66 -15.69 3.04 -0.90
CA GLY A 66 -17.04 2.57 -0.65
C GLY A 66 -17.85 3.64 0.08
N VAL A 67 -19.14 3.35 0.29
CA VAL A 67 -20.03 4.19 1.11
C VAL A 67 -20.47 3.35 2.31
N LEU A 68 -19.89 3.66 3.47
CA LEU A 68 -20.15 2.93 4.71
C LEU A 68 -21.47 3.39 5.35
N PRO A 69 -22.17 2.52 6.10
CA PRO A 69 -23.37 2.90 6.84
C PRO A 69 -23.10 4.05 7.82
N CYS A 70 -24.08 4.95 7.94
CA CYS A 70 -24.04 6.10 8.82
C CYS A 70 -25.26 6.10 9.73
N ALA A 71 -25.08 6.40 11.02
CA ALA A 71 -26.18 6.38 11.97
C ALA A 71 -27.21 7.50 11.72
N ASP A 72 -26.76 8.63 11.22
CA ASP A 72 -27.55 9.86 11.12
C ASP A 72 -27.26 10.66 9.84
N CYS A 73 -26.80 9.99 8.78
CA CYS A 73 -26.57 10.57 7.46
C CYS A 73 -26.81 9.53 6.35
N GLU A 74 -26.77 9.96 5.09
CA GLU A 74 -27.05 9.06 3.95
C GLU A 74 -25.99 7.96 3.77
N GLY A 75 -24.78 8.21 4.28
CA GLY A 75 -23.64 7.31 4.22
C GLY A 75 -22.33 8.06 4.40
N ILE A 76 -21.27 7.34 4.69
CA ILE A 76 -19.92 7.89 4.78
C ILE A 76 -19.17 7.46 3.55
N LYS A 77 -18.95 8.39 2.61
CA LYS A 77 -18.08 8.13 1.47
C LYS A 77 -16.65 8.07 1.98
N THR A 78 -16.07 6.89 1.89
CA THR A 78 -14.79 6.56 2.51
C THR A 78 -13.80 6.18 1.42
N THR A 79 -12.59 6.73 1.49
CA THR A 79 -11.46 6.28 0.67
C THR A 79 -10.28 5.94 1.58
N MET A 80 -9.84 4.69 1.52
CA MET A 80 -8.66 4.18 2.22
C MET A 80 -7.50 4.05 1.26
N THR A 81 -6.33 4.60 1.58
CA THR A 81 -5.10 4.33 0.85
C THR A 81 -4.14 3.60 1.77
N LEU A 82 -3.64 2.45 1.32
CA LEU A 82 -2.63 1.64 2.02
C LEU A 82 -1.32 1.70 1.23
N ASN A 83 -0.25 2.11 1.90
CA ASN A 83 1.09 2.24 1.31
C ASN A 83 1.97 1.02 1.66
N SER A 84 2.98 0.78 0.84
CA SER A 84 3.96 -0.32 1.00
C SER A 84 4.81 -0.19 2.27
N ASP A 85 4.98 1.03 2.79
CA ASP A 85 5.71 1.36 4.02
C ASP A 85 4.91 1.18 5.31
N LEU A 86 3.74 0.52 5.22
CA LEU A 86 2.81 0.29 6.33
C LEU A 86 2.17 1.56 6.89
N THR A 87 2.04 2.60 6.07
CA THR A 87 1.24 3.79 6.40
C THR A 87 -0.09 3.80 5.64
N PHE A 88 -1.08 4.50 6.19
CA PHE A 88 -2.38 4.68 5.56
C PHE A 88 -2.79 6.16 5.54
N MET A 89 -3.71 6.45 4.63
CA MET A 89 -4.52 7.68 4.63
C MET A 89 -5.98 7.31 4.41
N LEU A 90 -6.84 7.72 5.35
CA LEU A 90 -8.27 7.52 5.33
C LEU A 90 -8.97 8.87 5.17
N THR A 91 -9.77 9.01 4.12
CA THR A 91 -10.64 10.18 3.93
C THR A 91 -12.10 9.79 4.13
N SER A 92 -12.89 10.70 4.71
CA SER A 92 -14.30 10.49 5.00
C SER A 92 -15.12 11.74 4.69
N GLN A 93 -16.21 11.57 3.95
CA GLN A 93 -17.20 12.60 3.68
C GLN A 93 -18.58 12.11 4.13
N TYR A 94 -19.23 12.84 5.03
CA TYR A 94 -20.56 12.53 5.53
C TYR A 94 -21.63 13.06 4.55
N LEU A 95 -22.16 12.16 3.73
CA LEU A 95 -23.11 12.49 2.68
C LEU A 95 -24.43 13.03 3.26
N GLY A 96 -24.98 14.05 2.63
CA GLY A 96 -26.19 14.75 3.10
C GLY A 96 -25.96 15.73 4.25
N LYS A 97 -24.75 15.80 4.83
CA LYS A 97 -24.42 16.74 5.92
C LYS A 97 -23.47 17.86 5.53
N SER A 98 -22.35 17.54 4.89
CA SER A 98 -21.30 18.50 4.55
C SER A 98 -20.48 18.04 3.34
N ASN A 99 -19.85 19.00 2.67
CA ASN A 99 -18.83 18.74 1.64
C ASN A 99 -17.41 18.70 2.22
N GLU A 100 -17.27 18.90 3.53
CA GLU A 100 -16.00 18.77 4.23
C GLU A 100 -15.48 17.33 4.16
N ILE A 101 -14.18 17.19 3.93
CA ILE A 101 -13.48 15.90 3.87
C ILE A 101 -12.58 15.83 5.10
N PHE A 102 -12.85 14.84 5.95
CA PHE A 102 -12.01 14.52 7.10
C PHE A 102 -10.92 13.58 6.66
N THR A 103 -9.67 13.89 7.02
CA THR A 103 -8.50 13.06 6.67
C THR A 103 -7.82 12.60 7.94
N VAL A 104 -7.54 11.31 8.03
CA VAL A 104 -6.77 10.67 9.10
C VAL A 104 -5.65 9.86 8.47
N SER A 105 -4.43 10.04 8.95
CA SER A 105 -3.25 9.30 8.47
C SER A 105 -2.46 8.74 9.64
N GLY A 106 -1.75 7.65 9.41
CA GLY A 106 -0.93 7.01 10.45
C GLY A 106 -0.34 5.68 9.97
N PRO A 107 0.36 4.95 10.84
CA PRO A 107 0.80 3.60 10.55
C PRO A 107 -0.35 2.60 10.71
N PHE A 108 -0.22 1.42 10.11
CA PHE A 108 -1.08 0.28 10.38
C PHE A 108 -0.25 -0.98 10.65
N GLU A 109 -0.85 -1.92 11.37
CA GLU A 109 -0.23 -3.20 11.71
C GLU A 109 -1.09 -4.34 11.18
N TRP A 110 -0.45 -5.41 10.71
CA TRP A 110 -1.12 -6.66 10.39
C TRP A 110 -1.30 -7.52 11.64
N ASP A 111 -2.36 -8.32 11.69
CA ASP A 111 -2.46 -9.39 12.69
C ASP A 111 -1.36 -10.44 12.50
N SER A 112 -1.13 -11.25 13.53
CA SER A 112 -0.06 -12.26 13.51
C SER A 112 -0.22 -13.31 12.40
N GLN A 113 -1.43 -13.47 11.86
CA GLN A 113 -1.72 -14.38 10.75
C GLN A 113 -1.73 -13.68 9.37
N GLY A 114 -1.54 -12.36 9.30
CA GLY A 114 -1.48 -11.63 8.03
C GLY A 114 -2.80 -11.57 7.26
N ARG A 115 -3.94 -11.56 7.96
CA ARG A 115 -5.31 -11.57 7.41
C ARG A 115 -5.99 -10.20 7.46
N TYR A 116 -5.79 -9.45 8.54
CA TYR A 116 -6.41 -8.13 8.72
C TYR A 116 -5.40 -7.10 9.19
N ILE A 117 -5.73 -5.83 8.95
CA ILE A 117 -4.94 -4.68 9.40
C ILE A 117 -5.68 -3.89 10.48
N THR A 118 -4.92 -3.31 11.40
CA THR A 118 -5.39 -2.36 12.42
C THR A 118 -4.74 -1.02 12.17
N LEU A 119 -5.55 0.00 11.93
CA LEU A 119 -5.06 1.37 11.77
C LEU A 119 -4.72 1.96 13.14
N LYS A 120 -3.52 2.54 13.27
CA LYS A 120 -3.11 3.26 14.47
C LYS A 120 -3.36 4.74 14.26
N HIS A 121 -4.18 5.32 15.13
CA HIS A 121 -4.40 6.76 15.19
C HIS A 121 -4.45 7.19 16.66
N GLU A 122 -4.02 8.42 16.93
CA GLU A 122 -3.76 8.91 18.29
C GLU A 122 -5.04 9.14 19.13
N ILE A 123 -6.21 9.19 18.51
CA ILE A 123 -7.48 9.51 19.17
C ILE A 123 -8.60 8.59 18.68
N GLY A 124 -9.23 7.85 19.60
CA GLY A 124 -10.49 7.11 19.37
C GLY A 124 -10.35 5.62 19.08
N ASP A 125 -11.39 5.04 18.46
CA ASP A 125 -11.50 3.62 18.14
C ASP A 125 -10.47 3.18 17.10
N HIS A 126 -9.93 1.97 17.27
CA HIS A 126 -9.13 1.32 16.24
C HIS A 126 -10.02 0.81 15.12
N TYR A 127 -9.70 1.19 13.88
CA TYR A 127 -10.34 0.60 12.72
C TYR A 127 -9.61 -0.67 12.30
N ASN A 128 -10.34 -1.76 12.20
CA ASN A 128 -9.84 -3.04 11.73
C ASN A 128 -10.42 -3.33 10.34
N TYR A 129 -9.60 -3.82 9.42
CA TYR A 129 -10.04 -4.19 8.07
C TYR A 129 -9.50 -5.56 7.69
N LEU A 130 -10.40 -6.49 7.36
CA LEU A 130 -10.02 -7.76 6.73
C LEU A 130 -9.58 -7.48 5.30
N VAL A 131 -8.41 -7.99 4.92
CA VAL A 131 -7.82 -7.76 3.59
C VAL A 131 -8.11 -8.96 2.70
N GLY A 132 -8.82 -8.72 1.60
CA GLY A 132 -9.11 -9.71 0.57
C GLY A 132 -8.71 -9.21 -0.82
N GLU A 133 -8.90 -10.07 -1.83
CA GLU A 133 -8.60 -9.70 -3.21
C GLU A 133 -9.42 -8.49 -3.66
N ASN A 134 -8.72 -7.37 -3.89
CA ASN A 134 -9.33 -6.10 -4.32
C ASN A 134 -10.40 -5.55 -3.39
N ILE A 135 -10.39 -5.92 -2.10
CA ILE A 135 -11.43 -5.52 -1.14
C ILE A 135 -10.86 -5.37 0.27
N LEU A 136 -11.31 -4.35 0.99
CA LEU A 136 -11.16 -4.23 2.44
C LEU A 136 -12.54 -4.30 3.08
N LYS A 137 -12.75 -5.25 3.99
CA LYS A 137 -14.00 -5.34 4.76
C LYS A 137 -13.77 -4.79 6.16
N GLN A 138 -14.46 -3.71 6.52
CA GLN A 138 -14.37 -3.16 7.85
C GLN A 138 -14.91 -4.17 8.87
N LEU A 139 -14.12 -4.41 9.91
CA LEU A 139 -14.45 -5.29 11.03
C LEU A 139 -14.95 -4.45 12.22
N GLY A 140 -15.51 -5.14 13.20
CA GLY A 140 -15.85 -4.54 14.49
C GLY A 140 -14.61 -4.07 15.26
N ARG A 141 -14.86 -3.42 16.40
CA ARG A 141 -13.81 -2.80 17.23
C ARG A 141 -12.78 -3.82 17.74
N ASN A 142 -13.18 -5.07 17.95
CA ASN A 142 -12.32 -6.15 18.43
C ASN A 142 -11.89 -7.11 17.30
N ALA A 143 -11.90 -6.62 16.04
CA ALA A 143 -11.59 -7.38 14.84
C ALA A 143 -12.51 -8.59 14.57
N GLU A 144 -13.75 -8.53 15.07
CA GLU A 144 -14.81 -9.48 14.77
C GLU A 144 -15.52 -9.16 13.45
N MET A 145 -16.02 -10.20 12.78
CA MET A 145 -16.86 -10.02 11.60
C MET A 145 -18.18 -9.33 11.98
N ILE A 146 -18.58 -8.33 11.20
CA ILE A 146 -19.90 -7.71 11.32
C ILE A 146 -20.91 -8.67 10.66
N THR A 147 -21.79 -9.27 11.46
CA THR A 147 -22.71 -10.35 11.03
C THR A 147 -24.16 -9.89 10.80
N SER A 148 -24.40 -8.58 10.71
CA SER A 148 -25.75 -8.03 10.44
C SER A 148 -26.10 -8.09 8.94
N GLU A 149 -27.36 -7.78 8.61
CA GLU A 149 -27.80 -7.56 7.22
C GLU A 149 -27.01 -6.44 6.52
N LEU A 150 -26.34 -5.58 7.29
CA LEU A 150 -25.50 -4.51 6.77
C LEU A 150 -24.07 -4.95 6.45
N SER A 151 -23.69 -6.21 6.69
CA SER A 151 -22.31 -6.71 6.55
C SER A 151 -21.66 -6.35 5.21
N GLU A 152 -22.43 -6.40 4.12
CA GLU A 152 -21.93 -6.11 2.77
C GLU A 152 -21.72 -4.61 2.49
N TYR A 153 -22.32 -3.72 3.28
CA TYR A 153 -22.10 -2.27 3.18
C TYR A 153 -20.79 -1.81 3.84
N TYR A 154 -20.10 -2.70 4.56
CA TYR A 154 -18.80 -2.43 5.17
C TYR A 154 -17.61 -2.75 4.25
N ASN A 155 -17.87 -2.96 2.96
CA ASN A 155 -16.86 -3.25 1.95
C ASN A 155 -16.34 -1.95 1.31
N LEU A 156 -15.01 -1.80 1.23
CA LEU A 156 -14.31 -0.85 0.38
C LEU A 156 -13.64 -1.60 -0.76
N TYR A 157 -13.99 -1.28 -2.00
CA TYR A 157 -13.45 -1.97 -3.17
C TYR A 157 -12.23 -1.24 -3.71
N LYS A 158 -11.20 -2.00 -4.11
CA LYS A 158 -9.97 -1.44 -4.67
C LYS A 158 -10.32 -0.61 -5.89
N ILE A 159 -9.88 0.64 -5.88
CA ILE A 159 -10.00 1.53 -7.02
C ILE A 159 -9.00 1.00 -8.05
N LYS A 160 -9.53 0.47 -9.15
CA LYS A 160 -8.69 0.15 -10.31
C LYS A 160 -8.14 1.45 -10.87
N ASN A 161 -6.90 1.78 -10.51
CA ASN A 161 -6.17 2.87 -11.12
C ASN A 161 -5.69 2.37 -12.49
N PRO A 162 -6.23 2.87 -13.61
CA PRO A 162 -5.87 2.36 -14.92
C PRO A 162 -4.42 2.67 -15.31
N LEU A 163 -3.72 3.51 -14.55
CA LEU A 163 -2.32 3.90 -14.74
C LEU A 163 -1.32 2.91 -14.12
N VAL A 164 -1.69 2.27 -13.00
CA VAL A 164 -0.77 1.46 -12.19
C VAL A 164 -0.68 0.03 -12.74
N GLY A 165 0.49 -0.60 -12.55
CA GLY A 165 0.72 -1.99 -12.97
C GLY A 165 0.96 -2.16 -14.46
N LYS A 166 1.21 -1.06 -15.18
CA LYS A 166 1.51 -1.04 -16.61
C LYS A 166 2.86 -0.38 -16.88
N TYR A 167 3.50 -0.81 -17.96
CA TYR A 167 4.64 -0.13 -18.54
C TYR A 167 4.15 0.77 -19.67
N TRP A 168 4.27 2.08 -19.52
CA TRP A 168 3.79 3.04 -20.51
C TRP A 168 4.95 3.54 -21.36
N LYS A 169 5.13 2.96 -22.54
CA LYS A 169 6.12 3.40 -23.53
C LYS A 169 5.66 4.71 -24.16
N LEU A 170 6.52 5.73 -24.15
CA LEU A 170 6.24 7.01 -24.81
C LEU A 170 6.28 6.82 -26.33
N VAL A 171 5.24 7.29 -27.02
CA VAL A 171 5.12 7.19 -28.48
C VAL A 171 5.00 8.55 -29.17
N GLU A 172 4.62 9.58 -28.43
CA GLU A 172 4.50 10.95 -28.94
C GLU A 172 4.70 11.96 -27.81
N LEU A 173 5.41 13.06 -28.09
CA LEU A 173 5.66 14.16 -27.16
C LEU A 173 5.54 15.49 -27.92
N ASP A 174 4.70 16.39 -27.41
CA ASP A 174 4.39 17.70 -28.01
C ASP A 174 4.04 17.63 -29.51
N GLY A 175 3.36 16.56 -29.92
CA GLY A 175 2.92 16.31 -31.30
C GLY A 175 4.00 15.70 -32.21
N LEU A 176 5.20 15.44 -31.69
CA LEU A 176 6.28 14.75 -32.40
C LEU A 176 6.29 13.26 -32.02
N ALA A 177 6.38 12.39 -33.03
CA ALA A 177 6.56 10.96 -32.80
C ALA A 177 7.93 10.70 -32.17
N ILE A 178 7.99 9.74 -31.24
CA ILE A 178 9.26 9.36 -30.61
C ILE A 178 10.06 8.45 -31.53
N GLU A 179 11.25 8.91 -31.91
CA GLU A 179 12.26 8.11 -32.58
C GLU A 179 13.23 7.53 -31.55
N GLN A 180 13.26 6.21 -31.44
CA GLN A 180 14.14 5.48 -30.53
C GLN A 180 15.41 5.06 -31.27
N THR A 181 16.57 5.35 -30.69
CA THR A 181 17.89 4.90 -31.19
C THR A 181 18.38 3.70 -30.36
N GLU A 182 19.36 2.96 -30.87
CA GLU A 182 19.96 1.83 -30.15
C GLU A 182 20.68 2.24 -28.85
N GLU A 183 21.20 3.46 -28.81
CA GLU A 183 21.89 4.01 -27.63
C GLU A 183 20.92 4.48 -26.53
N MET A 184 19.65 4.67 -26.90
CA MET A 184 18.62 5.20 -26.02
C MET A 184 17.91 4.08 -25.25
N LYS A 185 17.79 4.25 -23.93
CA LYS A 185 16.83 3.45 -23.14
C LYS A 185 15.43 3.72 -23.65
N GLU A 186 14.56 2.72 -23.71
CA GLU A 186 13.18 2.93 -24.16
C GLU A 186 12.48 4.03 -23.32
N PRO A 187 12.06 5.16 -23.93
CA PRO A 187 11.39 6.23 -23.19
C PRO A 187 10.05 5.74 -22.63
N HIS A 188 9.84 5.89 -21.33
CA HIS A 188 8.68 5.31 -20.65
C HIS A 188 8.37 5.98 -19.31
N ILE A 189 7.17 5.68 -18.79
CA ILE A 189 6.79 5.93 -17.40
C ILE A 189 6.12 4.70 -16.76
N ARG A 190 6.24 4.59 -15.44
CA ARG A 190 5.58 3.57 -14.62
C ARG A 190 5.01 4.21 -13.37
N PHE A 191 3.71 4.00 -13.17
CA PHE A 191 3.02 4.40 -11.96
C PHE A 191 3.00 3.23 -10.98
N THR A 192 3.30 3.52 -9.73
CA THR A 192 3.24 2.57 -8.63
C THR A 192 2.01 2.84 -7.77
N SER A 193 1.59 1.84 -6.99
CA SER A 193 0.42 1.91 -6.12
C SER A 193 0.62 2.80 -4.88
N ASP A 194 1.88 3.08 -4.51
CA ASP A 194 2.30 4.01 -3.45
C ASP A 194 2.47 5.46 -3.95
N MET A 195 1.75 5.84 -5.01
CA MET A 195 1.72 7.21 -5.53
C MET A 195 3.07 7.75 -6.02
N GLN A 196 3.95 6.89 -6.53
CA GLN A 196 5.18 7.29 -7.21
C GLN A 196 5.11 7.06 -8.72
N VAL A 197 5.80 7.90 -9.47
CA VAL A 197 6.07 7.71 -10.88
C VAL A 197 7.58 7.66 -11.10
N ASN A 198 8.02 6.73 -11.93
CA ASN A 198 9.40 6.65 -12.40
C ASN A 198 9.40 6.50 -13.92
N GLY A 199 10.49 6.91 -14.55
CA GLY A 199 10.60 6.83 -16.00
C GLY A 199 11.94 7.32 -16.51
N THR A 200 12.04 7.40 -17.82
CA THR A 200 13.18 7.98 -18.54
C THR A 200 12.69 8.53 -19.88
N GLY A 201 13.29 9.61 -20.36
CA GLY A 201 13.13 10.08 -21.74
C GLY A 201 14.19 9.52 -22.68
N GLY A 202 15.11 8.66 -22.19
CA GLY A 202 16.07 7.96 -23.03
C GLY A 202 17.47 7.84 -22.46
N CYS A 203 17.88 8.72 -21.53
CA CYS A 203 19.24 8.72 -20.98
C CYS A 203 19.20 8.57 -19.45
N ASN A 204 18.63 9.57 -18.77
CA ASN A 204 18.52 9.69 -17.33
C ASN A 204 17.20 9.14 -16.82
N SER A 205 17.26 8.55 -15.62
CA SER A 205 16.06 8.13 -14.92
C SER A 205 15.54 9.30 -14.08
N PHE A 206 14.23 9.49 -14.08
CA PHE A 206 13.54 10.44 -13.21
C PHE A 206 12.55 9.73 -12.28
N PHE A 207 12.20 10.43 -11.20
CA PHE A 207 11.17 10.01 -10.24
C PHE A 207 10.42 11.22 -9.70
N ALA A 208 9.14 11.03 -9.36
CA ALA A 208 8.31 12.00 -8.68
C ALA A 208 7.18 11.28 -7.92
N THR A 209 6.46 12.00 -7.06
CA THR A 209 5.15 11.56 -6.56
C THR A 209 4.05 11.97 -7.54
N TYR A 210 2.87 11.36 -7.46
CA TYR A 210 1.69 11.78 -8.21
C TYR A 210 0.41 11.68 -7.35
N THR A 211 -0.59 12.50 -7.65
CA THR A 211 -1.93 12.38 -7.07
C THR A 211 -2.98 12.14 -8.15
N SER A 212 -3.99 11.32 -7.82
CA SER A 212 -5.14 11.00 -8.68
C SER A 212 -6.43 11.01 -7.85
N GLU A 213 -6.78 12.18 -7.33
CA GLU A 213 -7.86 12.39 -6.35
C GLU A 213 -9.28 12.26 -6.93
N ALA A 214 -9.44 12.49 -8.24
CA ALA A 214 -10.71 12.38 -8.96
C ALA A 214 -10.53 11.54 -10.22
N LYS A 215 -11.60 10.88 -10.70
CA LYS A 215 -11.58 10.18 -11.99
C LYS A 215 -11.04 11.17 -13.04
N LEU A 216 -9.85 10.87 -13.59
CA LEU A 216 -9.12 11.60 -14.65
C LEU A 216 -8.21 12.77 -14.23
N GLN A 217 -8.19 13.21 -12.97
CA GLN A 217 -7.18 14.20 -12.54
C GLN A 217 -5.85 13.51 -12.27
N LEU A 218 -4.76 14.11 -12.75
CA LEU A 218 -3.41 13.62 -12.49
C LEU A 218 -2.49 14.82 -12.34
N ARG A 219 -1.80 14.90 -11.19
CA ARG A 219 -0.79 15.92 -10.90
C ARG A 219 0.46 15.23 -10.41
N PHE A 220 1.60 15.77 -10.82
CA PHE A 220 2.90 15.30 -10.37
C PHE A 220 3.49 16.24 -9.33
N GLY A 221 4.22 15.67 -8.38
CA GLY A 221 5.05 16.41 -7.43
C GLY A 221 6.34 16.92 -8.08
N HIS A 222 7.33 17.24 -7.26
CA HIS A 222 8.64 17.63 -7.76
C HIS A 222 9.37 16.44 -8.39
N PHE A 223 10.04 16.67 -9.52
CA PHE A 223 10.85 15.66 -10.20
C PHE A 223 12.29 15.71 -9.71
N GLY A 224 12.82 14.55 -9.33
CA GLY A 224 14.25 14.31 -9.25
C GLY A 224 14.72 13.53 -10.47
N MET A 225 15.96 13.76 -10.92
CA MET A 225 16.55 13.07 -12.07
C MET A 225 18.03 12.78 -11.83
N THR A 226 18.54 11.71 -12.42
CA THR A 226 19.99 11.46 -12.46
C THR A 226 20.68 12.44 -13.42
N GLU A 227 21.98 12.66 -13.23
CA GLU A 227 22.79 13.57 -14.07
C GLU A 227 23.92 12.81 -14.79
N MET A 228 23.57 11.85 -15.64
CA MET A 228 24.50 11.22 -16.56
C MET A 228 24.64 12.08 -17.82
N ALA A 229 25.89 12.29 -18.25
CA ALA A 229 26.16 12.90 -19.55
C ALA A 229 25.91 11.89 -20.66
N CYS A 230 25.03 12.23 -21.60
CA CYS A 230 24.78 11.45 -22.82
C CYS A 230 25.19 12.26 -24.05
N HIS A 231 25.83 11.58 -25.01
CA HIS A 231 26.27 12.18 -26.27
C HIS A 231 25.26 12.01 -27.40
N PHE A 232 24.06 11.50 -27.08
CA PHE A 232 22.96 11.26 -28.02
C PHE A 232 21.73 12.08 -27.62
N ASP A 233 20.91 12.41 -28.63
CA ASP A 233 19.64 13.08 -28.41
C ASP A 233 18.70 12.19 -27.60
N ASN A 234 17.96 12.81 -26.68
CA ASN A 234 17.01 12.13 -25.81
C ASN A 234 15.88 13.08 -25.42
N TYR A 235 14.85 12.53 -24.76
CA TYR A 235 13.64 13.26 -24.42
C TYR A 235 13.51 13.54 -22.91
N ASP A 236 14.58 13.39 -22.11
CA ASP A 236 14.49 13.42 -20.65
C ASP A 236 13.86 14.72 -20.13
N GLN A 237 14.43 15.86 -20.51
CA GLN A 237 13.94 17.17 -20.05
C GLN A 237 12.54 17.48 -20.60
N ALA A 238 12.33 17.27 -21.91
CA ALA A 238 11.06 17.54 -22.56
C ALA A 238 9.92 16.69 -21.96
N LEU A 239 10.20 15.43 -21.63
CA LEU A 239 9.24 14.55 -20.98
C LEU A 239 8.92 15.04 -19.56
N VAL A 240 9.92 15.38 -18.76
CA VAL A 240 9.70 15.93 -17.40
C VAL A 240 8.90 17.24 -17.44
N ASP A 241 9.17 18.11 -18.41
CA ASP A 241 8.44 19.37 -18.60
C ASP A 241 6.96 19.09 -18.95
N ALA A 242 6.70 18.17 -19.89
CA ALA A 242 5.34 17.77 -20.25
C ALA A 242 4.57 17.14 -19.07
N LEU A 243 5.24 16.28 -18.28
CA LEU A 243 4.66 15.70 -17.07
C LEU A 243 4.33 16.79 -16.04
N SER A 244 5.24 17.74 -15.82
CA SER A 244 5.06 18.84 -14.85
C SER A 244 3.87 19.74 -15.17
N LEU A 245 3.50 19.86 -16.45
CA LEU A 245 2.33 20.64 -16.89
C LEU A 245 1.02 19.86 -16.85
N THR A 246 1.07 18.54 -16.71
CA THR A 246 -0.11 17.66 -16.77
C THR A 246 -1.08 17.97 -15.62
N SER A 247 -2.36 18.10 -15.96
CA SER A 247 -3.44 18.25 -14.97
C SER A 247 -4.47 17.14 -15.04
N ASN A 248 -4.60 16.48 -16.20
CA ASN A 248 -5.56 15.41 -16.44
C ASN A 248 -4.95 14.33 -17.33
N TYR A 249 -5.56 13.15 -17.32
CA TYR A 249 -5.25 12.08 -18.25
C TYR A 249 -6.51 11.49 -18.87
N VAL A 250 -6.33 10.84 -20.02
CA VAL A 250 -7.36 10.02 -20.66
C VAL A 250 -6.75 8.67 -20.99
N ILE A 251 -7.51 7.62 -20.72
CA ILE A 251 -7.22 6.27 -21.19
C ILE A 251 -8.10 6.02 -22.41
N VAL A 252 -7.49 5.65 -23.54
CA VAL A 252 -8.20 5.28 -24.77
C VAL A 252 -8.03 3.78 -24.97
N GLY A 253 -9.15 3.05 -25.00
CA GLY A 253 -9.12 1.59 -24.97
C GLY A 253 -8.52 1.08 -23.66
N GLU A 254 -7.66 0.07 -23.74
CA GLU A 254 -6.94 -0.49 -22.58
C GLU A 254 -5.45 -0.17 -22.58
N ASP A 255 -4.92 0.27 -23.73
CA ASP A 255 -3.51 0.28 -24.05
C ASP A 255 -2.94 1.68 -24.34
N GLU A 256 -3.74 2.75 -24.27
CA GLU A 256 -3.25 4.09 -24.59
C GLU A 256 -3.52 5.09 -23.46
N LEU A 257 -2.45 5.76 -23.03
CA LEU A 257 -2.49 6.85 -22.05
C LEU A 257 -2.17 8.17 -22.75
N ARG A 258 -3.02 9.18 -22.55
CA ARG A 258 -2.83 10.54 -23.03
C ARG A 258 -2.79 11.50 -21.85
N LEU A 259 -1.73 12.29 -21.75
CA LEU A 259 -1.57 13.31 -20.71
C LEU A 259 -1.92 14.69 -21.27
N GLN A 260 -2.71 15.47 -20.51
CA GLN A 260 -3.32 16.71 -20.97
C GLN A 260 -3.09 17.88 -20.00
N VAL A 261 -3.00 19.08 -20.58
CA VAL A 261 -3.02 20.35 -19.85
C VAL A 261 -4.43 20.95 -19.96
N GLY A 262 -5.21 20.88 -18.88
CA GLY A 262 -6.60 21.33 -18.86
C GLY A 262 -7.47 20.54 -19.85
N LYS A 263 -8.11 21.25 -20.81
CA LYS A 263 -8.93 20.68 -21.91
C LYS A 263 -8.23 20.70 -23.28
N ARG A 264 -6.91 20.96 -23.33
CA ARG A 264 -6.15 21.13 -24.58
C ARG A 264 -5.64 19.78 -25.13
N MET A 265 -4.98 19.84 -26.30
CA MET A 265 -4.34 18.67 -26.93
C MET A 265 -3.40 17.95 -25.96
N PRO A 266 -3.26 16.62 -26.09
CA PRO A 266 -2.33 15.87 -25.27
C PRO A 266 -0.90 16.30 -25.60
N HIS A 267 -0.12 16.54 -24.55
CA HIS A 267 1.29 16.88 -24.70
C HIS A 267 2.19 15.64 -24.63
N ALA A 268 1.67 14.50 -24.14
CA ALA A 268 2.36 13.22 -24.22
C ALA A 268 1.37 12.07 -24.44
N ARG A 269 1.74 11.11 -25.28
CA ARG A 269 0.99 9.88 -25.57
C ARG A 269 1.86 8.67 -25.34
N PHE A 270 1.28 7.66 -24.70
CA PHE A 270 1.96 6.43 -24.34
C PHE A 270 1.15 5.22 -24.77
N LYS A 271 1.84 4.11 -25.02
CA LYS A 271 1.25 2.78 -25.23
C LYS A 271 1.65 1.84 -24.11
N ALA A 272 0.68 1.06 -23.62
CA ALA A 272 0.91 0.01 -22.63
C ALA A 272 1.69 -1.14 -23.29
N VAL A 273 2.76 -1.58 -22.64
CA VAL A 273 3.49 -2.78 -22.98
C VAL A 273 3.17 -3.85 -21.93
N TYR A 274 2.75 -5.02 -22.39
CA TYR A 274 2.47 -6.18 -21.57
C TYR A 274 3.64 -7.16 -21.73
N PHE A 275 4.27 -7.50 -20.60
CA PHE A 275 5.37 -8.48 -20.55
C PHE A 275 4.86 -9.81 -20.02
#